data_AF-A0A354GTD8-F1
#
_entry.id   AF-A0A354GTD8-F1
#
_cell.length_a   1.000
_cell.length_b   1.000
_cell.length_c   1.000
_cell.angle_alpha   90.00
_cell.angle_beta   90.00
_cell.angle_gamma   90.00
#
_symmetry.space_group_name_H-M   'P 1'
#
loop_
_entity.id
_entity.type
_entity.pdbx_description
1 polymer ?
#
loop_
_entity_poly.entity_id
_entity_poly.type
_entity_poly.pdbx_seq_one_letter_code
_entity_poly.pdbx_strand_id
1 'polypeptide(L)'
;MALLGVGEPHLEAAYDNEKNSMLVPPVNNNELFNGNVLLSGRWTSGKYGNGNRMFSTQTQANLLRASEQATTVKVVRGTLPIMLLVNQKPVVVAEKILEAKGKKTTIGSTQFQIEDVTEQPGKQYQIKMVVNEDLKDNPNDYSWMNSLVQRIELQDEKGGKFQITGSQWDNSAQNHVAMTLTFTTAGGAKAEAPTKLIYHTWTTEQHVIPFEFKDLPLP
;
A
#
# COMPACT_ATOMS: atom_id res chain seq x y z
N MET A 1 10.08 10.32 3.37
CA MET A 1 9.07 9.99 2.36
C MET A 1 9.25 8.52 1.99
N ALA A 2 8.20 7.71 2.07
CA ALA A 2 8.27 6.27 1.82
C ALA A 2 7.39 5.88 0.64
N LEU A 3 7.86 4.99 -0.24
CA LEU A 3 7.07 4.46 -1.34
C LEU A 3 5.96 3.53 -0.80
N LEU A 4 4.70 3.80 -1.17
CA LEU A 4 3.55 2.99 -0.76
C LEU A 4 3.11 2.00 -1.81
N GLY A 5 3.25 2.38 -3.08
CA GLY A 5 2.90 1.52 -4.19
C GLY A 5 3.44 2.03 -5.50
N VAL A 6 3.49 1.13 -6.45
CA VAL A 6 3.84 1.40 -7.84
C VAL A 6 2.73 0.84 -8.69
N GLY A 7 2.25 1.65 -9.63
CA GLY A 7 1.30 1.22 -10.63
C GLY A 7 2.00 0.57 -11.83
N GLU A 8 1.22 0.22 -12.83
CA GLU A 8 1.74 -0.42 -14.04
C GLU A 8 2.54 0.59 -14.89
N PRO A 9 3.75 0.24 -15.36
CA PRO A 9 4.48 1.08 -16.30
C PRO A 9 3.71 1.23 -17.60
N HIS A 10 3.67 2.45 -18.13
CA HIS A 10 3.05 2.76 -19.41
C HIS A 10 4.13 3.10 -20.44
N LEU A 11 4.20 2.35 -21.54
CA LEU A 11 5.10 2.66 -22.64
C LEU A 11 4.53 3.79 -23.49
N GLU A 12 5.34 4.82 -23.71
CA GLU A 12 4.99 5.96 -24.56
C GLU A 12 5.62 5.84 -25.94
N ALA A 13 6.79 5.22 -26.03
CA ALA A 13 7.47 4.98 -27.29
C ALA A 13 8.41 3.78 -27.21
N ALA A 14 8.43 3.01 -28.29
CA ALA A 14 9.44 1.99 -28.55
C ALA A 14 9.79 2.04 -30.04
N TYR A 15 11.07 2.22 -30.37
CA TYR A 15 11.56 2.31 -31.75
C TYR A 15 12.76 1.41 -31.98
N ASP A 16 12.85 0.79 -33.16
CA ASP A 16 14.03 0.05 -33.60
C ASP A 16 15.12 0.96 -34.20
N ASN A 17 16.24 0.38 -34.65
CA ASN A 17 17.33 1.11 -35.32
C ASN A 17 16.94 1.71 -36.69
N GLU A 18 15.84 1.26 -37.28
CA GLU A 18 15.27 1.77 -38.54
C GLU A 18 14.20 2.84 -38.29
N LYS A 19 13.94 3.19 -37.01
CA LYS A 19 12.93 4.14 -36.53
C LYS A 19 11.49 3.65 -36.74
N ASN A 20 11.27 2.36 -36.95
CA ASN A 20 9.92 1.80 -36.95
C ASN A 20 9.38 1.72 -35.52
N SER A 21 8.09 1.98 -35.35
CA SER A 21 7.42 1.76 -34.07
C SER A 21 7.38 0.27 -33.74
N MET A 22 7.75 -0.06 -32.51
CA MET A 22 7.67 -1.40 -31.95
C MET A 22 6.49 -1.58 -31.00
N LEU A 23 5.66 -0.54 -30.80
CA LEU A 23 4.47 -0.64 -29.96
C LEU A 23 3.42 -1.53 -30.63
N VAL A 24 2.82 -2.42 -29.85
CA VAL A 24 1.70 -3.25 -30.31
C VAL A 24 0.47 -2.35 -30.51
N PRO A 25 -0.17 -2.36 -31.68
CA PRO A 25 -1.40 -1.62 -31.90
C PRO A 25 -2.46 -2.07 -30.88
N PRO A 26 -3.25 -1.15 -30.32
CA PRO A 26 -4.30 -1.53 -29.40
C PRO A 26 -5.33 -2.43 -30.08
N VAL A 27 -5.63 -3.55 -29.43
CA VAL A 27 -6.51 -4.59 -29.98
C VAL A 27 -7.97 -4.13 -30.01
N ASN A 28 -8.35 -3.10 -29.23
CA ASN A 28 -9.66 -2.47 -29.26
C ASN A 28 -9.56 -0.98 -28.85
N ASN A 29 -10.02 -0.07 -29.72
CA ASN A 29 -9.99 1.39 -29.50
C ASN A 29 -10.91 1.89 -28.36
N ASN A 30 -11.71 1.02 -27.72
CA ASN A 30 -12.69 1.44 -26.71
C ASN A 30 -12.19 1.38 -25.26
N GLU A 31 -11.04 0.77 -24.99
CA GLU A 31 -10.47 0.75 -23.62
C GLU A 31 -9.28 1.70 -23.44
N LEU A 32 -8.79 2.28 -24.52
CA LEU A 32 -7.74 3.27 -24.46
C LEU A 32 -8.32 4.66 -24.21
N PHE A 33 -7.78 5.35 -23.21
CA PHE A 33 -7.97 6.78 -23.00
C PHE A 33 -9.33 7.26 -22.49
N ASN A 34 -9.97 6.54 -21.58
CA ASN A 34 -10.91 7.21 -20.68
C ASN A 34 -10.14 8.00 -19.60
N GLY A 35 -9.33 8.98 -20.02
CA GLY A 35 -8.76 10.14 -19.30
C GLY A 35 -7.96 9.94 -18.00
N ASN A 36 -8.04 8.79 -17.34
CA ASN A 36 -7.57 8.55 -15.98
C ASN A 36 -6.62 7.35 -15.96
N VAL A 37 -5.54 7.44 -16.74
CA VAL A 37 -4.42 6.45 -16.74
C VAL A 37 -3.84 6.25 -15.34
N LEU A 38 -4.00 7.24 -14.44
CA LEU A 38 -3.60 7.14 -13.05
C LEU A 38 -4.49 6.22 -12.17
N LEU A 39 -5.68 5.83 -12.65
CA LEU A 39 -6.68 5.12 -11.84
C LEU A 39 -7.00 3.69 -12.31
N SER A 40 -6.63 3.30 -13.53
CA SER A 40 -6.99 1.96 -14.09
C SER A 40 -5.91 0.88 -13.96
N GLY A 41 -4.70 1.23 -13.49
CA GLY A 41 -3.60 0.29 -13.32
C GLY A 41 -3.69 -0.53 -12.02
N ARG A 42 -3.22 -1.79 -12.05
CA ARG A 42 -3.04 -2.58 -10.82
C ARG A 42 -1.97 -1.92 -9.96
N TRP A 43 -2.36 -1.37 -8.82
CA TRP A 43 -1.43 -0.90 -7.81
C TRP A 43 -0.91 -2.09 -7.01
N THR A 44 0.39 -2.29 -7.06
CA THR A 44 1.05 -3.21 -6.12
C THR A 44 1.44 -2.38 -4.90
N SER A 45 0.95 -2.76 -3.72
CA SER A 45 1.37 -2.15 -2.45
C SER A 45 2.37 -3.07 -1.74
N GLY A 46 3.44 -2.47 -1.20
CA GLY A 46 4.41 -3.21 -0.40
C GLY A 46 3.79 -3.67 0.91
N LYS A 47 3.82 -4.98 1.19
CA LYS A 47 3.58 -5.49 2.55
C LYS A 47 4.83 -5.32 3.39
N TYR A 48 4.67 -5.07 4.70
CA TYR A 48 5.80 -5.07 5.63
C TYR A 48 6.42 -6.48 5.68
N GLY A 49 7.63 -6.62 5.12
CA GLY A 49 8.51 -7.75 5.37
C GLY A 49 9.57 -7.33 6.38
N ASN A 50 9.58 -7.95 7.56
CA ASN A 50 10.67 -7.83 8.55
C ASN A 50 11.07 -6.38 8.92
N GLY A 51 10.09 -5.48 9.08
CA GLY A 51 10.31 -4.12 9.56
C GLY A 51 10.74 -3.09 8.52
N ASN A 52 11.03 -3.48 7.28
CA ASN A 52 11.41 -2.56 6.20
C ASN A 52 10.38 -2.57 5.07
N ARG A 53 10.06 -1.38 4.56
CA ARG A 53 9.26 -1.23 3.34
C ARG A 53 10.17 -1.44 2.14
N MET A 54 10.13 -2.63 1.57
CA MET A 54 10.80 -2.93 0.31
C MET A 54 9.76 -3.14 -0.78
N PHE A 55 10.05 -2.62 -1.96
CA PHE A 55 9.20 -2.76 -3.12
C PHE A 55 10.01 -3.31 -4.27
N SER A 56 9.53 -4.38 -4.88
CA SER A 56 10.11 -4.98 -6.08
C SER A 56 8.97 -5.42 -6.98
N THR A 57 8.87 -4.79 -8.15
CA THR A 57 7.90 -5.17 -9.18
C THR A 57 8.66 -5.53 -10.44
N GLN A 58 8.39 -6.73 -10.94
CA GLN A 58 8.76 -7.12 -12.29
C GLN A 58 7.66 -6.66 -13.24
N THR A 59 8.06 -6.08 -14.37
CA THR A 59 7.17 -5.68 -15.46
C THR A 59 7.64 -6.31 -16.76
N GLN A 60 6.72 -6.48 -17.69
CA GLN A 60 7.00 -6.94 -19.05
C GLN A 60 6.15 -6.14 -20.02
N ALA A 61 6.70 -5.86 -21.19
CA ALA A 61 5.96 -5.24 -22.28
C ALA A 61 6.18 -6.05 -23.55
N ASN A 62 5.09 -6.27 -24.29
CA ASN A 62 5.17 -6.92 -25.59
C ASN A 62 5.56 -5.86 -26.63
N LEU A 63 6.61 -6.14 -27.38
CA LEU A 63 7.07 -5.31 -28.49
C LEU A 63 6.97 -6.10 -29.79
N LEU A 64 6.61 -5.43 -30.87
CA LEU A 64 6.57 -6.00 -32.21
C LEU A 64 7.85 -5.62 -32.97
N ARG A 65 8.55 -6.62 -33.51
CA ARG A 65 9.63 -6.40 -34.47
C ARG A 65 9.03 -6.06 -35.82
N ALA A 66 9.17 -4.80 -36.25
CA ALA A 66 8.57 -4.31 -37.49
C ALA A 66 9.35 -4.74 -38.76
N SER A 67 10.64 -5.06 -38.62
CA SER A 67 11.53 -5.38 -39.73
C SER A 67 12.51 -6.50 -39.39
N GLU A 68 12.80 -7.39 -40.34
CA GLU A 68 13.85 -8.41 -40.19
C GLU A 68 15.25 -7.78 -40.11
N GLN A 69 15.43 -6.57 -40.65
CA GLN A 69 16.69 -5.84 -40.58
C GLN A 69 16.91 -5.13 -39.24
N ALA A 70 15.86 -5.01 -38.41
CA ALA A 70 15.98 -4.48 -37.06
C ALA A 70 16.80 -5.42 -36.18
N THR A 71 17.90 -4.94 -35.61
CA THR A 71 18.80 -5.73 -34.72
C THR A 71 18.84 -5.21 -33.29
N THR A 72 18.35 -3.98 -33.05
CA THR A 72 18.35 -3.36 -31.73
C THR A 72 17.07 -2.57 -31.51
N VAL A 73 16.58 -2.55 -30.27
CA VAL A 73 15.63 -1.53 -29.82
C VAL A 73 16.42 -0.26 -29.53
N LYS A 74 16.22 0.76 -30.36
CA LYS A 74 16.96 2.01 -30.24
C LYS A 74 16.56 2.79 -29.00
N VAL A 75 15.27 2.86 -28.73
CA VAL A 75 14.68 3.54 -27.56
C VAL A 75 13.47 2.78 -27.08
N VAL A 76 13.37 2.58 -25.77
CA VAL A 76 12.11 2.28 -25.05
C VAL A 76 11.96 3.35 -23.98
N ARG A 77 10.88 4.11 -24.00
CA ARG A 77 10.58 5.08 -22.94
C ARG A 77 9.12 5.04 -22.53
N GLY A 78 8.89 5.48 -21.31
CA GLY A 78 7.57 5.49 -20.74
C GLY A 78 7.54 6.13 -19.37
N THR A 79 6.47 5.87 -18.65
CA THR A 79 6.20 6.46 -17.35
C THR A 79 5.81 5.41 -16.33
N LEU A 80 6.23 5.61 -15.09
CA LEU A 80 5.93 4.78 -13.94
C LEU A 80 5.15 5.58 -12.90
N PRO A 81 3.84 5.33 -12.72
CA PRO A 81 3.08 5.97 -11.65
C PRO A 81 3.50 5.38 -10.30
N ILE A 82 3.76 6.25 -9.33
CA ILE A 82 4.12 5.87 -7.96
C ILE A 82 3.26 6.63 -6.96
N MET A 83 3.04 6.01 -5.80
CA MET A 83 2.36 6.62 -4.67
C MET A 83 3.33 6.77 -3.51
N LEU A 84 3.56 8.01 -3.09
CA LEU A 84 4.45 8.36 -2.00
C LEU A 84 3.66 8.64 -0.73
N LEU A 85 4.20 8.20 0.40
CA LEU A 85 3.80 8.66 1.72
C LEU A 85 4.59 9.91 2.07
N VAL A 86 3.92 11.04 1.95
CA VAL A 86 4.51 12.37 2.19
C VAL A 86 4.51 12.69 3.67
N ASN A 87 3.41 12.39 4.36
CA ASN A 87 3.26 12.68 5.78
C ASN A 87 2.56 11.54 6.54
N GLN A 88 2.96 11.36 7.80
CA GLN A 88 2.31 10.48 8.77
C GLN A 88 2.06 11.27 10.05
N LYS A 89 0.80 11.39 10.46
CA LYS A 89 0.44 12.04 11.71
C LYS A 89 -0.11 10.98 12.69
N PRO A 90 0.56 10.74 13.83
CA PRO A 90 0.03 9.84 14.85
C PRO A 90 -1.16 10.48 15.55
N VAL A 91 -2.24 9.72 15.70
CA VAL A 91 -3.44 10.11 16.46
C VAL A 91 -3.78 9.00 17.43
N VAL A 92 -3.99 9.35 18.71
CA VAL A 92 -4.30 8.35 19.74
C VAL A 92 -5.76 7.91 19.60
N VAL A 93 -5.97 6.61 19.38
CA VAL A 93 -7.29 5.96 19.34
C VAL A 93 -7.77 5.69 20.78
N ALA A 94 -6.86 5.19 21.63
CA ALA A 94 -7.11 4.94 23.04
C ALA A 94 -5.83 5.13 23.87
N GLU A 95 -5.93 5.86 24.99
CA GLU A 95 -4.79 6.14 25.90
C GLU A 95 -4.55 5.08 26.98
N LYS A 96 -5.56 4.26 27.28
CA LYS A 96 -5.52 3.13 28.20
C LYS A 96 -6.09 1.90 27.52
N ILE A 97 -5.33 1.37 26.58
CA ILE A 97 -5.80 0.32 25.66
C ILE A 97 -6.33 -0.92 26.40
N LEU A 98 -5.73 -1.31 27.51
CA LEU A 98 -6.19 -2.46 28.31
C LEU A 98 -7.59 -2.27 28.94
N GLU A 99 -8.03 -1.02 29.11
CA GLU A 99 -9.36 -0.66 29.62
C GLU A 99 -10.33 -0.26 28.50
N ALA A 100 -9.90 -0.28 27.24
CA ALA A 100 -10.63 0.34 26.13
C ALA A 100 -11.70 -0.56 25.49
N LYS A 101 -12.04 -1.70 26.10
CA LYS A 101 -13.09 -2.60 25.60
C LYS A 101 -14.43 -1.86 25.46
N GLY A 102 -15.07 -1.99 24.31
CA GLY A 102 -16.31 -1.31 23.95
C GLY A 102 -16.15 0.16 23.54
N LYS A 103 -14.94 0.73 23.63
CA LYS A 103 -14.69 2.13 23.29
C LYS A 103 -14.83 2.35 21.78
N LYS A 104 -15.53 3.43 21.42
CA LYS A 104 -15.61 3.95 20.05
C LYS A 104 -14.85 5.27 19.96
N THR A 105 -14.02 5.41 18.94
CA THR A 105 -13.27 6.64 18.65
C THR A 105 -13.34 6.93 17.16
N THR A 106 -13.68 8.16 16.79
CA THR A 106 -13.69 8.60 15.39
C THR A 106 -12.52 9.54 15.13
N ILE A 107 -11.77 9.30 14.05
CA ILE A 107 -10.62 10.09 13.59
C ILE A 107 -10.85 10.40 12.11
N GLY A 108 -11.24 11.63 11.79
CA GLY A 108 -11.63 11.99 10.43
C GLY A 108 -12.86 11.18 9.99
N SER A 109 -12.76 10.53 8.83
CA SER A 109 -13.77 9.59 8.28
C SER A 109 -13.73 8.19 8.90
N THR A 110 -12.66 7.85 9.64
CA THR A 110 -12.44 6.50 10.16
C THR A 110 -12.95 6.38 11.60
N GLN A 111 -13.85 5.42 11.85
CA GLN A 111 -14.31 5.05 13.18
C GLN A 111 -13.69 3.73 13.62
N PHE A 112 -13.12 3.71 14.83
CA PHE A 112 -12.62 2.53 15.52
C PHE A 112 -13.60 2.13 16.62
N GLN A 113 -13.93 0.85 16.70
CA GLN A 113 -14.64 0.23 17.81
C GLN A 113 -13.79 -0.90 18.35
N ILE A 114 -13.25 -0.75 19.57
CA ILE A 114 -12.47 -1.79 20.23
C ILE A 114 -13.44 -2.80 20.84
N GLU A 115 -13.45 -4.03 20.34
CA GLU A 115 -14.37 -5.08 20.82
C GLU A 115 -13.80 -5.83 22.01
N ASP A 116 -12.50 -6.12 21.98
CA ASP A 116 -11.81 -6.87 23.02
C ASP A 116 -10.31 -6.55 23.04
N VAL A 117 -9.73 -6.60 24.24
CA VAL A 117 -8.29 -6.48 24.45
C VAL A 117 -7.90 -7.55 25.45
N THR A 118 -7.09 -8.51 25.01
CA THR A 118 -6.68 -9.67 25.80
C THR A 118 -5.16 -9.70 25.92
N GLU A 119 -4.67 -9.79 27.16
CA GLU A 119 -3.27 -10.12 27.44
C GLU A 119 -3.09 -11.64 27.41
N GLN A 120 -2.12 -12.10 26.63
CA GLN A 120 -1.78 -13.51 26.45
C GLN A 120 -0.43 -13.83 27.14
N PRO A 121 -0.15 -15.11 27.44
CA PRO A 121 1.13 -15.52 28.00
C PRO A 121 2.32 -15.01 27.17
N GLY A 122 3.40 -14.61 27.86
CA GLY A 122 4.60 -14.07 27.19
C GLY A 122 4.51 -12.60 26.80
N LYS A 123 3.63 -11.81 27.44
CA LYS A 123 3.41 -10.38 27.16
C LYS A 123 3.02 -10.12 25.70
N GLN A 124 2.16 -10.98 25.17
CA GLN A 124 1.51 -10.74 23.90
C GLN A 124 0.16 -10.09 24.14
N TYR A 125 -0.26 -9.20 23.25
CA TYR A 125 -1.52 -8.48 23.38
C TYR A 125 -2.33 -8.68 22.12
N GLN A 126 -3.54 -9.18 22.27
CA GLN A 126 -4.48 -9.36 21.18
C GLN A 126 -5.55 -8.27 21.26
N ILE A 127 -5.69 -7.50 20.19
CA ILE A 127 -6.67 -6.41 20.09
C ILE A 127 -7.64 -6.77 18.96
N LYS A 128 -8.90 -6.96 19.32
CA LYS A 128 -10.01 -7.17 18.40
C LYS A 128 -10.77 -5.87 18.23
N MET A 129 -10.95 -5.42 16.99
CA MET A 129 -11.61 -4.16 16.69
C MET A 129 -12.36 -4.22 15.36
N VAL A 130 -13.36 -3.36 15.24
CA VAL A 130 -14.04 -3.04 14.00
C VAL A 130 -13.61 -1.64 13.58
N VAL A 131 -13.22 -1.49 12.32
CA VAL A 131 -12.84 -0.22 11.71
C VAL A 131 -13.78 0.04 10.55
N ASN A 132 -14.46 1.19 10.59
CA ASN A 132 -15.35 1.64 9.53
C ASN A 132 -14.83 2.94 8.93
N GLU A 133 -15.07 3.15 7.64
CA GLU A 133 -14.80 4.42 6.98
C GLU A 133 -16.03 4.95 6.24
N ASP A 134 -16.44 6.17 6.60
CA ASP A 134 -17.55 6.87 5.96
C ASP A 134 -17.07 7.62 4.71
N LEU A 135 -16.75 6.85 3.67
CA LEU A 135 -16.46 7.37 2.33
C LEU A 135 -17.61 7.03 1.38
N LYS A 136 -18.40 8.06 1.02
CA LYS A 136 -19.53 7.93 0.09
C LYS A 136 -19.09 7.72 -1.36
N ASP A 137 -17.95 8.31 -1.73
CA ASP A 137 -17.49 8.32 -3.13
C ASP A 137 -16.74 7.02 -3.51
N ASN A 138 -16.21 6.29 -2.52
CA ASN A 138 -15.53 5.01 -2.74
C ASN A 138 -16.02 3.95 -1.74
N PRO A 139 -17.15 3.29 -2.03
CA PRO A 139 -17.72 2.24 -1.19
C PRO A 139 -16.78 1.12 -0.77
N ASN A 140 -15.82 0.77 -1.62
CA ASN A 140 -15.01 -0.43 -1.43
C ASN A 140 -13.53 -0.07 -1.59
N ASP A 141 -13.05 0.84 -0.74
CA ASP A 141 -11.66 1.27 -0.76
C ASP A 141 -10.74 0.17 -0.20
N TYR A 142 -10.44 -0.82 -1.03
CA TYR A 142 -9.51 -1.89 -0.68
C TYR A 142 -8.10 -1.37 -0.39
N SER A 143 -7.69 -0.24 -0.98
CA SER A 143 -6.38 0.36 -0.71
C SER A 143 -6.31 0.81 0.75
N TRP A 144 -7.34 1.52 1.22
CA TRP A 144 -7.46 1.90 2.62
C TRP A 144 -7.53 0.68 3.53
N MET A 145 -8.44 -0.27 3.29
CA MET A 145 -8.61 -1.48 4.10
C MET A 145 -7.28 -2.25 4.24
N ASN A 146 -6.59 -2.47 3.11
CA ASN A 146 -5.32 -3.20 3.05
C ASN A 146 -4.17 -2.47 3.76
N SER A 147 -4.30 -1.16 3.96
CA SER A 147 -3.27 -0.35 4.63
C SER A 147 -3.41 -0.28 6.15
N LEU A 148 -4.56 -0.67 6.73
CA LEU A 148 -4.85 -0.48 8.15
C LEU A 148 -3.81 -1.11 9.08
N VAL A 149 -3.33 -2.32 8.79
CA VAL A 149 -2.29 -3.00 9.58
C VAL A 149 -1.01 -2.17 9.65
N GLN A 150 -0.70 -1.40 8.60
CA GLN A 150 0.48 -0.53 8.54
C GLN A 150 0.27 0.83 9.22
N ARG A 151 -0.99 1.20 9.49
CA ARG A 151 -1.37 2.47 10.11
C ARG A 151 -1.61 2.34 11.61
N ILE A 152 -1.76 1.13 12.12
CA ILE A 152 -2.02 0.88 13.54
C ILE A 152 -0.71 0.58 14.25
N GLU A 153 -0.51 1.23 15.40
CA GLU A 153 0.65 1.05 16.25
C GLU A 153 0.22 0.94 17.71
N LEU A 154 0.86 0.05 18.45
CA LEU A 154 0.67 -0.11 19.89
C LEU A 154 1.95 0.37 20.61
N GLN A 155 1.79 1.22 21.61
CA GLN A 155 2.87 1.80 22.39
C GLN A 155 2.64 1.67 23.90
N ASP A 156 3.73 1.61 24.67
CA ASP A 156 3.72 1.84 26.12
C ASP A 156 3.73 3.34 26.47
N GLU A 157 3.73 3.67 27.77
CA GLU A 157 3.73 5.06 28.25
C GLU A 157 4.96 5.87 27.80
N LYS A 158 6.11 5.20 27.64
CA LYS A 158 7.40 5.77 27.24
C LYS A 158 7.55 5.88 25.72
N GLY A 159 6.55 5.46 24.95
CA GLY A 159 6.58 5.40 23.50
C GLY A 159 7.32 4.18 22.93
N GLY A 160 7.61 3.18 23.77
CA GLY A 160 8.14 1.88 23.36
C GLY A 160 7.13 1.16 22.47
N LYS A 161 7.56 0.79 21.25
CA LYS A 161 6.69 0.22 20.23
C LYS A 161 6.60 -1.30 20.32
N PHE A 162 5.41 -1.81 20.10
CA PHE A 162 5.17 -3.24 19.90
C PHE A 162 5.21 -3.61 18.42
N GLN A 163 5.61 -4.85 18.13
CA GLN A 163 5.57 -5.43 16.79
C GLN A 163 4.30 -6.23 16.59
N ILE A 164 3.69 -6.10 15.41
CA ILE A 164 2.59 -6.96 14.99
C ILE A 164 3.18 -8.30 14.56
N THR A 165 2.78 -9.39 15.22
CA THR A 165 3.20 -10.77 14.90
C THR A 165 2.10 -11.60 14.27
N GLY A 166 0.86 -11.12 14.32
CA GLY A 166 -0.30 -11.75 13.70
C GLY A 166 -1.36 -10.74 13.34
N SER A 167 -2.02 -10.97 12.21
CA SER A 167 -3.17 -10.19 11.77
C SER A 167 -4.20 -11.14 11.15
N GLN A 168 -5.42 -11.12 11.69
CA GLN A 168 -6.58 -11.73 11.06
C GLN A 168 -7.55 -10.61 10.72
N TRP A 169 -8.18 -10.69 9.55
CA TRP A 169 -9.17 -9.72 9.12
C TRP A 169 -10.35 -10.36 8.41
N ASP A 170 -11.46 -9.64 8.41
CA ASP A 170 -12.67 -9.91 7.64
C ASP A 170 -13.23 -8.58 7.13
N ASN A 171 -13.75 -8.59 5.91
CA ASN A 171 -14.30 -7.42 5.23
C ASN A 171 -15.67 -7.76 4.65
N SER A 172 -16.62 -8.06 5.54
CA SER A 172 -17.97 -8.51 5.20
C SER A 172 -18.93 -7.40 4.76
N ALA A 173 -18.52 -6.13 4.82
CA ALA A 173 -19.36 -4.99 4.39
C ALA A 173 -18.54 -3.84 3.79
N GLN A 174 -19.27 -2.92 3.17
CA GLN A 174 -18.75 -1.70 2.55
C GLN A 174 -17.89 -0.89 3.54
N ASN A 175 -16.63 -0.61 3.20
CA ASN A 175 -15.66 0.12 4.05
C ASN A 175 -15.64 -0.31 5.51
N HIS A 176 -15.86 -1.61 5.76
CA HIS A 176 -15.91 -2.21 7.08
C HIS A 176 -14.84 -3.30 7.19
N VAL A 177 -13.99 -3.21 8.22
CA VAL A 177 -12.97 -4.21 8.52
C VAL A 177 -13.11 -4.64 9.96
N ALA A 178 -13.45 -5.91 10.19
CA ALA A 178 -13.26 -6.55 11.47
C ALA A 178 -11.84 -7.13 11.51
N MET A 179 -11.03 -6.77 12.49
CA MET A 179 -9.65 -7.23 12.59
C MET A 179 -9.23 -7.60 14.00
N THR A 180 -8.36 -8.59 14.06
CA THR A 180 -7.65 -9.01 15.25
C THR A 180 -6.16 -8.88 15.00
N LEU A 181 -5.50 -8.01 15.77
CA LEU A 181 -4.05 -7.82 15.71
C LEU A 181 -3.40 -8.40 16.97
N THR A 182 -2.35 -9.18 16.78
CA THR A 182 -1.52 -9.71 17.87
C THR A 182 -0.20 -8.95 17.89
N PHE A 183 0.13 -8.39 19.05
CA PHE A 183 1.30 -7.58 19.30
C PHE A 183 2.25 -8.27 20.28
N THR A 184 3.55 -8.13 20.05
CA THR A 184 4.60 -8.58 20.99
C THR A 184 5.69 -7.52 21.12
N THR A 185 6.56 -7.68 22.11
CA THR A 185 7.72 -6.79 22.26
C THR A 185 8.78 -7.08 21.19
N ALA A 186 9.36 -6.02 20.62
CA ALA A 186 10.38 -6.16 19.59
C ALA A 186 11.69 -6.72 20.19
N GLY A 187 12.18 -7.85 19.70
CA GLY A 187 13.59 -8.27 19.84
C GLY A 187 14.18 -8.24 21.26
N GLY A 188 13.42 -8.61 22.30
CA GLY A 188 13.91 -8.64 23.69
C GLY A 188 13.89 -7.29 24.42
N ALA A 189 13.33 -6.23 23.80
CA ALA A 189 13.10 -4.97 24.46
C ALA A 189 12.14 -5.17 25.66
N LYS A 190 12.51 -4.60 26.82
CA LYS A 190 11.65 -4.55 28.01
C LYS A 190 10.60 -3.45 27.85
N ALA A 191 9.69 -3.58 26.88
CA ALA A 191 8.54 -2.68 26.84
C ALA A 191 7.67 -2.91 28.07
N GLU A 192 7.13 -1.82 28.61
CA GLU A 192 6.14 -1.88 29.69
C GLU A 192 4.78 -2.33 29.14
N ALA A 193 3.77 -2.46 29.99
CA ALA A 193 2.43 -2.76 29.52
C ALA A 193 1.97 -1.68 28.50
N PRO A 194 1.29 -2.05 27.41
CA PRO A 194 0.85 -1.09 26.41
C PRO A 194 -0.20 -0.15 27.02
N THR A 195 -0.09 1.12 26.69
CA THR A 195 -1.05 2.14 27.11
C THR A 195 -1.79 2.71 25.92
N LYS A 196 -1.10 2.97 24.80
CA LYS A 196 -1.66 3.72 23.68
C LYS A 196 -1.85 2.85 22.44
N LEU A 197 -3.06 2.86 21.89
CA LEU A 197 -3.31 2.48 20.50
C LEU A 197 -3.31 3.73 19.64
N ILE A 198 -2.47 3.74 18.60
CA ILE A 198 -2.24 4.89 17.73
C ILE A 198 -2.67 4.50 16.31
N TYR A 199 -3.36 5.43 15.65
CA TYR A 199 -3.64 5.40 14.23
C TYR A 199 -2.84 6.50 13.53
N HIS A 200 -2.06 6.11 12.53
CA HIS A 200 -1.30 7.02 11.69
C HIS A 200 -2.17 7.44 10.51
N THR A 201 -2.64 8.70 10.52
CA THR A 201 -3.26 9.27 9.33
C THR A 201 -2.16 9.55 8.31
N TRP A 202 -2.41 9.15 7.06
CA TRP A 202 -1.44 9.26 5.97
C TRP A 202 -1.87 10.35 4.99
N THR A 203 -0.92 11.19 4.61
CA THR A 203 -1.05 12.06 3.43
C THR A 203 -0.21 11.45 2.33
N THR A 204 -0.86 11.07 1.24
CA THR A 204 -0.21 10.47 0.08
C THR A 204 -0.17 11.44 -1.08
N GLU A 205 0.81 11.26 -1.96
CA GLU A 205 0.96 12.03 -3.19
C GLU A 205 1.27 11.06 -4.34
N GLN A 206 0.67 11.31 -5.50
CA GLN A 206 0.96 10.56 -6.71
C GLN A 206 2.01 11.30 -7.52
N HIS A 207 3.01 10.57 -8.00
CA HIS A 207 4.00 11.07 -8.94
C HIS A 207 4.14 10.15 -10.13
N VAL A 208 4.67 10.70 -11.22
CA VAL A 208 4.99 9.95 -12.43
C VAL A 208 6.48 10.06 -12.68
N ILE A 209 7.16 8.92 -12.70
CA ILE A 209 8.60 8.85 -12.98
C ILE A 209 8.79 8.46 -14.44
N PRO A 210 9.41 9.30 -15.29
CA PRO A 210 9.78 8.91 -16.63
C PRO A 210 10.95 7.92 -16.58
N PHE A 211 10.96 6.95 -17.51
CA PHE A 211 12.09 6.07 -17.73
C PHE A 211 12.44 5.99 -19.21
N GLU A 212 13.70 5.71 -19.49
CA GLU A 212 14.21 5.51 -20.85
C GLU A 212 15.33 4.46 -20.83
N PHE A 213 15.26 3.53 -21.78
CA PHE A 213 16.29 2.57 -22.10
C PHE A 213 16.70 2.77 -23.56
N LYS A 214 17.99 2.59 -23.84
CA LYS A 214 18.57 2.80 -25.17
C LYS A 214 19.42 1.61 -25.57
N ASP A 215 19.48 1.38 -26.87
CA ASP A 215 20.40 0.45 -27.51
C ASP A 215 20.32 -0.97 -26.91
N LEU A 216 19.09 -1.48 -26.72
CA LEU A 216 18.86 -2.84 -26.22
C LEU A 216 18.97 -3.84 -27.38
N PRO A 217 19.64 -4.99 -27.21
CA PRO A 217 19.68 -6.02 -28.26
C PRO A 217 18.29 -6.61 -28.48
N LEU A 218 17.94 -6.88 -29.74
CA LEU A 218 16.78 -7.71 -30.05
C LEU A 218 17.15 -9.20 -29.94
N PRO A 219 16.24 -10.06 -29.44
CA PRO A 219 16.42 -11.50 -29.48
C PRO A 219 16.41 -12.04 -30.91
#